data_AF-A0A8S0VHT1-F1
#
_entry.id   AF-A0A8S0VHT1-F1
#
_cell.length_a   1.000
_cell.length_b   1.000
_cell.length_c   1.000
_cell.angle_alpha   90.00
_cell.angle_beta   90.00
_cell.angle_gamma   90.00
#
_symmetry.space_group_name_H-M   'P 1'
#
loop_
_entity.id
_entity.type
_entity.pdbx_description
1 polymer ?
#
loop_
_entity_poly.entity_id
_entity_poly.type
_entity_poly.pdbx_seq_one_letter_code
_entity_poly.pdbx_strand_id
1 'polypeptide(L)'
;KPFEKSLFKEALLHDGNVQIILDGMDEIAPNYTNAVLNLMKSINLLPVKKIFVSTRPELGGILEKEFNKEKFQIHPFSREEQETLLVNVWKQSCGNVEESSLRNFSSRLLDSINESVTDEDFTGTPLATKLIGE
;
A
#
# COMPACT_ATOMS: atom_id res chain seq x y z
N LYS A 1 -15.37 24.60 6.53
CA LYS A 1 -16.55 25.07 7.29
C LYS A 1 -16.19 25.04 8.79
N PRO A 2 -16.74 25.93 9.64
CA PRO A 2 -16.30 26.11 11.03
C PRO A 2 -16.54 24.89 11.93
N PHE A 3 -17.68 24.22 11.76
CA PHE A 3 -18.08 23.08 12.58
C PHE A 3 -17.14 21.88 12.42
N GLU A 4 -16.78 21.51 11.19
CA GLU A 4 -15.89 20.38 10.89
C GLU A 4 -14.49 20.61 11.46
N LYS A 5 -14.01 21.86 11.47
CA LYS A 5 -12.74 22.22 12.11
C LYS A 5 -12.80 22.04 13.62
N SER A 6 -13.89 22.48 14.25
CA SER A 6 -14.09 22.30 15.70
C SER A 6 -14.22 20.83 16.06
N LEU A 7 -15.00 20.07 15.30
CA LEU A 7 -15.18 18.62 15.50
C LEU A 7 -13.86 17.87 15.35
N PHE A 8 -13.09 18.16 14.30
CA PHE A 8 -11.77 17.55 14.11
C PHE A 8 -10.81 17.90 15.25
N LYS A 9 -10.81 19.16 15.70
CA LYS A 9 -9.97 19.60 16.82
C LYS A 9 -10.33 18.88 18.11
N GLU A 10 -11.62 18.74 18.41
CA GLU A 10 -12.10 18.00 19.58
C GLU A 10 -11.64 16.53 19.51
N ALA A 11 -11.89 15.87 18.37
CA ALA A 11 -11.51 14.48 18.18
C ALA A 11 -9.99 14.25 18.30
N LEU A 12 -9.20 15.18 17.75
CA LEU A 12 -7.74 15.10 17.73
C LEU A 12 -7.11 15.38 19.11
N LEU A 13 -7.65 16.35 19.86
CA LEU A 13 -7.06 16.80 21.13
C LEU A 13 -7.63 16.10 22.36
N HIS A 14 -8.86 15.55 22.29
CA HIS A 14 -9.58 15.05 23.46
C HIS A 14 -10.06 13.60 23.31
N ASP A 15 -10.71 13.22 22.20
CA ASP A 15 -11.33 11.89 22.07
C ASP A 15 -10.36 10.77 21.71
N GLY A 16 -9.29 11.11 20.99
CA GLY A 16 -8.27 10.17 20.55
C GLY A 16 -8.71 9.15 19.50
N ASN A 17 -9.95 9.23 19.02
CA ASN A 17 -10.50 8.35 17.98
C ASN A 17 -10.03 8.69 16.56
N VAL A 18 -8.89 9.37 16.45
CA VAL A 18 -8.29 9.77 15.18
C VAL A 18 -7.16 8.80 14.82
N GLN A 19 -7.21 8.30 13.59
CA GLN A 19 -6.10 7.58 12.95
C GLN A 19 -5.58 8.43 11.80
N ILE A 20 -4.26 8.48 11.65
CA ILE A 20 -3.59 9.29 10.64
C ILE A 20 -2.85 8.35 9.70
N ILE A 21 -3.02 8.56 8.40
CA ILE A 21 -2.32 7.83 7.36
C ILE A 21 -1.51 8.85 6.56
N LEU A 22 -0.20 8.65 6.50
CA LEU A 22 0.73 9.41 5.69
C LEU A 22 1.20 8.52 4.55
N ASP A 23 0.77 8.86 3.34
CA ASP A 23 1.06 8.06 2.16
C ASP A 23 2.27 8.65 1.40
N GLY A 24 3.21 7.80 0.99
CA GLY A 24 4.33 8.18 0.13
C GLY A 24 5.35 9.11 0.79
N MET A 25 5.87 8.78 1.98
CA MET A 25 6.88 9.64 2.63
C MET A 25 8.15 9.83 1.78
N ASP A 26 8.51 8.86 0.96
CA ASP A 26 9.63 8.98 0.03
C ASP A 26 9.43 10.03 -1.07
N GLU A 27 8.19 10.39 -1.42
CA GLU A 27 7.90 11.36 -2.49
C GLU A 27 8.23 12.81 -2.09
N ILE A 28 8.33 13.09 -0.79
CA ILE A 28 8.67 14.42 -0.26
C ILE A 28 10.15 14.52 0.17
N ALA A 29 10.87 13.41 0.09
CA ALA A 29 12.27 13.33 0.47
C ALA A 29 13.19 13.86 -0.65
N PRO A 30 14.34 14.47 -0.29
CA PRO A 30 14.77 14.79 1.07
C PRO A 30 14.22 16.14 1.59
N ASN A 31 13.62 16.95 0.71
CA ASN A 31 13.41 18.38 0.93
C ASN A 31 12.52 18.70 2.13
N TYR A 32 11.48 17.90 2.38
CA TYR A 32 10.51 18.14 3.46
C TYR A 32 10.52 17.08 4.55
N THR A 33 11.43 16.10 4.48
CA THR A 33 11.51 14.97 5.41
C THR A 33 11.55 15.44 6.87
N ASN A 34 12.42 16.39 7.21
CA ASN A 34 12.54 16.89 8.59
C ASN A 34 11.28 17.60 9.08
N ALA A 35 10.60 18.36 8.22
CA ALA A 35 9.38 19.06 8.57
C ALA A 35 8.26 18.05 8.89
N VAL A 36 8.13 16.99 8.09
CA VAL A 36 7.12 15.94 8.30
C VAL A 36 7.47 15.04 9.48
N LEU A 37 8.76 14.73 9.71
CA LEU A 37 9.21 14.04 10.92
C LEU A 37 8.84 14.82 12.19
N ASN A 38 9.06 16.15 12.20
CA ASN A 38 8.70 17.00 13.34
C ASN A 38 7.17 17.08 13.53
N LEU A 39 6.41 17.12 12.44
CA LEU A 39 4.95 17.05 12.50
C LEU A 39 4.49 15.73 13.11
N MET A 40 5.01 14.59 12.65
CA MET A 40 4.70 13.28 13.20
C MET A 40 5.06 13.17 14.69
N LYS A 41 6.23 13.66 15.09
CA LYS A 41 6.63 13.73 16.51
C LYS A 41 5.63 14.53 17.34
N SER A 42 5.16 15.67 16.81
CA SER A 42 4.16 16.52 17.48
C SER A 42 2.79 15.83 17.58
N ILE A 43 2.37 15.16 16.51
CA ILE A 43 1.11 14.39 16.48
C ILE A 43 1.17 13.20 17.45
N ASN A 44 2.34 12.56 17.59
CA ASN A 44 2.54 11.43 18.50
C ASN A 44 2.45 11.81 19.99
N LEU A 45 2.43 13.11 20.32
CA LEU A 45 2.16 13.63 21.67
C LEU A 45 0.65 13.83 21.93
N LEU A 46 -0.19 13.78 20.89
CA LEU A 46 -1.64 13.90 20.98
C LEU A 46 -2.27 12.52 21.26
N PRO A 47 -3.52 12.45 21.73
CA PRO A 47 -4.18 11.17 22.02
C PRO A 47 -4.58 10.37 20.76
N VAL A 48 -3.88 10.51 19.63
CA VAL A 48 -4.19 9.78 18.40
C VAL A 48 -4.08 8.27 18.59
N LYS A 49 -5.00 7.52 18.01
CA LYS A 49 -5.06 6.06 18.16
C LYS A 49 -3.88 5.37 17.48
N LYS A 50 -3.60 5.72 16.23
CA LYS A 50 -2.52 5.16 15.40
C LYS A 50 -2.09 6.14 14.32
N ILE A 51 -0.81 6.08 13.96
CA ILE A 51 -0.23 6.72 12.79
C ILE A 51 0.32 5.61 11.89
N PHE A 52 -0.14 5.56 10.65
CA PHE A 52 0.38 4.68 9.61
C PHE A 52 1.17 5.51 8.62
N VAL A 53 2.32 5.01 8.19
CA VAL A 53 3.18 5.66 7.21
C VAL A 53 3.53 4.65 6.15
N SER A 54 3.27 4.97 4.88
CA SER A 54 3.79 4.22 3.74
C SER A 54 5.02 4.92 3.18
N THR A 55 5.98 4.12 2.72
CA THR A 55 7.22 4.62 2.12
C THR A 55 7.93 3.52 1.35
N ARG A 56 8.80 3.88 0.41
CA ARG A 56 9.79 2.94 -0.15
C ARG A 56 10.78 2.42 0.89
N PRO A 57 11.37 1.22 0.70
CA PRO A 57 12.24 0.56 1.68
C PRO A 57 13.43 1.41 2.17
N GLU A 58 14.00 2.24 1.28
CA GLU A 58 15.17 3.08 1.57
C GLU A 58 14.95 4.01 2.78
N LEU A 59 13.75 4.57 2.90
CA LEU A 59 13.39 5.53 3.95
C LEU A 59 12.75 4.85 5.17
N GLY A 60 12.30 3.60 5.03
CA GLY A 60 11.72 2.81 6.13
C GLY A 60 12.67 2.67 7.32
N GLY A 61 13.95 2.37 7.07
CA GLY A 61 14.95 2.22 8.14
C GLY A 61 15.25 3.50 8.94
N ILE A 62 15.02 4.68 8.34
CA ILE A 62 15.14 5.96 9.05
C ILE A 62 13.94 6.12 10.00
N LEU A 63 12.72 5.82 9.52
CA LEU A 63 11.51 5.89 10.34
C LEU A 63 11.54 4.91 11.52
N GLU A 64 12.01 3.68 11.31
CA GLU A 64 12.15 2.69 12.38
C GLU A 64 13.04 3.21 13.52
N LYS A 65 14.18 3.83 13.17
CA LYS A 65 15.11 4.44 14.12
C LYS A 65 14.52 5.66 14.84
N GLU A 66 13.88 6.56 14.09
CA GLU A 66 13.33 7.80 14.65
C GLU A 66 12.17 7.56 15.63
N PHE A 67 11.35 6.54 15.39
CA PHE A 67 10.16 6.26 16.21
C PHE A 67 10.30 5.04 17.11
N ASN A 68 11.42 4.29 17.02
CA ASN A 68 11.64 3.02 17.71
C ASN A 68 10.45 2.05 17.52
N LYS A 69 10.04 1.89 16.26
CA LYS A 69 8.94 1.02 15.83
C LYS A 69 9.41 0.11 14.72
N GLU A 70 8.88 -1.10 14.68
CA GLU A 70 9.12 -2.06 13.60
C GLU A 70 8.35 -1.64 12.34
N LYS A 71 8.98 -1.75 11.16
CA LYS A 71 8.28 -1.61 9.89
C LYS A 71 7.51 -2.88 9.56
N PHE A 72 6.41 -2.68 8.84
CA PHE A 72 5.75 -3.75 8.12
C PHE A 72 6.20 -3.73 6.67
N GLN A 73 6.42 -4.89 6.08
CA GLN A 73 6.76 -5.02 4.67
C GLN A 73 5.56 -5.58 3.91
N ILE A 74 5.24 -4.95 2.78
CA ILE A 74 4.32 -5.52 1.80
C ILE A 74 5.13 -6.50 0.97
N HIS A 75 4.75 -7.78 1.00
CA HIS A 75 5.40 -8.82 0.23
C HIS A 75 4.83 -8.88 -1.20
N PRO A 76 5.62 -9.38 -2.17
CA PRO A 76 5.10 -9.73 -3.48
C PRO A 76 3.92 -10.69 -3.36
N PHE A 77 2.97 -10.59 -4.29
CA PHE A 77 1.84 -11.50 -4.38
C PHE A 77 2.30 -12.94 -4.57
N SER A 78 1.69 -13.83 -3.78
CA SER A 78 1.72 -15.26 -4.02
C SER A 78 1.07 -15.61 -5.35
N ARG A 79 1.37 -16.80 -5.86
CA ARG A 79 0.79 -17.29 -7.12
C ARG A 79 -0.75 -17.25 -7.11
N GLU A 80 -1.38 -17.62 -5.99
CA GLU A 80 -2.83 -17.61 -5.85
C GLU A 80 -3.40 -16.18 -5.88
N GLU A 81 -2.72 -15.21 -5.25
CA GLU A 81 -3.12 -13.80 -5.28
C GLU A 81 -2.99 -13.20 -6.67
N GLN A 82 -1.92 -13.56 -7.40
CA GLN A 82 -1.73 -13.14 -8.80
C GLN A 82 -2.86 -13.65 -9.70
N GLU A 83 -3.17 -14.95 -9.64
CA GLU A 83 -4.26 -15.55 -10.40
C GLU A 83 -5.62 -14.94 -10.03
N THR A 84 -5.86 -14.73 -8.74
CA THR A 84 -7.10 -14.14 -8.24
C THR A 84 -7.28 -12.71 -8.74
N LEU A 85 -6.21 -11.90 -8.75
CA LEU A 85 -6.27 -10.55 -9.31
C LEU A 85 -6.59 -10.57 -10.80
N LEU A 86 -5.91 -11.40 -11.60
CA LEU A 86 -6.15 -11.52 -13.04
C LEU A 86 -7.59 -11.94 -13.35
N VAL A 87 -8.09 -12.97 -12.67
CA VAL A 87 -9.48 -13.43 -12.80
C VAL A 87 -10.45 -12.30 -12.48
N ASN A 88 -10.20 -11.52 -11.42
CA ASN A 88 -11.06 -10.39 -11.04
C ASN A 88 -11.05 -9.28 -12.09
N VAL A 89 -9.88 -8.96 -12.67
CA VAL A 89 -9.76 -7.99 -13.77
C VAL A 89 -10.57 -8.46 -14.98
N TRP A 90 -10.38 -9.70 -15.42
CA TRP A 90 -11.08 -10.21 -16.60
C TRP A 90 -12.58 -10.43 -16.39
N LYS A 91 -13.03 -10.79 -15.19
CA LYS A 91 -14.48 -10.86 -14.90
C LYS A 91 -15.17 -9.51 -15.07
N GLN A 92 -14.47 -8.41 -14.76
CA GLN A 92 -15.00 -7.06 -14.96
C GLN A 92 -15.04 -6.67 -16.45
N SER A 93 -14.07 -7.14 -17.23
CA SER A 93 -13.91 -6.77 -18.65
C SER A 93 -14.63 -7.69 -19.64
N CYS A 94 -14.75 -8.99 -19.35
CA CYS A 94 -15.11 -10.02 -20.33
C CYS A 94 -16.51 -10.67 -20.13
N GLY A 95 -17.28 -10.25 -19.13
CA GLY A 95 -18.65 -10.76 -18.90
C GLY A 95 -18.72 -12.19 -18.34
N ASN A 96 -19.72 -12.99 -18.75
CA ASN A 96 -20.00 -14.34 -18.25
C ASN A 96 -19.02 -15.41 -18.79
N VAL A 97 -17.73 -15.25 -18.51
CA VAL A 97 -16.74 -16.31 -18.71
C VAL A 97 -16.66 -17.16 -17.45
N GLU A 98 -16.67 -18.49 -17.62
CA GLU A 98 -16.49 -19.44 -16.52
C GLU A 98 -15.18 -19.19 -15.78
N GLU A 99 -15.25 -19.05 -14.45
CA GLU A 99 -14.07 -18.75 -13.62
C GLU A 99 -12.95 -19.79 -13.78
N SER A 100 -13.32 -21.06 -13.96
CA SER A 100 -12.37 -22.15 -14.20
C SER A 100 -11.54 -21.95 -15.47
N SER A 101 -12.14 -21.38 -16.51
CA SER A 101 -11.44 -21.05 -17.75
C SER A 101 -10.48 -19.89 -17.56
N LEU A 102 -10.90 -18.86 -16.81
CA LEU A 102 -10.04 -17.72 -16.48
C LEU A 102 -8.86 -18.14 -15.58
N ARG A 103 -9.07 -19.04 -14.62
CA ARG A 103 -8.00 -19.57 -13.77
C ARG A 103 -6.99 -20.42 -14.54
N ASN A 104 -7.47 -21.27 -15.45
CA ASN A 104 -6.57 -22.02 -16.33
C ASN A 104 -5.72 -21.07 -17.20
N PHE A 105 -6.36 -20.04 -17.77
CA PHE A 105 -5.68 -19.04 -18.56
C PHE A 105 -4.67 -18.22 -17.74
N SER A 106 -5.04 -17.73 -16.55
CA SER A 106 -4.12 -16.98 -15.68
C SER A 106 -2.90 -17.81 -15.31
N SER A 107 -3.07 -19.09 -14.97
CA SER A 107 -1.94 -19.95 -14.64
C SER A 107 -0.97 -20.06 -15.82
N ARG A 108 -1.48 -20.39 -17.01
CA ARG A 108 -0.63 -20.56 -18.20
C ARG A 108 0.06 -19.26 -18.62
N LEU A 109 -0.63 -18.13 -18.48
CA LEU A 109 -0.08 -16.81 -18.76
C LEU A 109 1.08 -16.49 -17.81
N LEU A 110 0.87 -16.66 -16.51
CA LEU A 110 1.89 -16.40 -15.50
C LEU A 110 3.11 -17.32 -15.66
N ASP A 111 2.89 -18.59 -16.02
CA ASP A 111 4.00 -19.52 -16.32
C ASP A 111 4.82 -19.02 -17.53
N SER A 112 4.13 -18.61 -18.60
CA SER A 112 4.80 -18.09 -19.80
C SER A 112 5.60 -16.81 -19.52
N ILE A 113 5.10 -15.94 -18.63
CA ILE A 113 5.79 -14.71 -18.23
C ILE A 113 7.01 -15.02 -17.38
N ASN A 114 6.88 -15.91 -16.40
CA ASN A 114 7.99 -16.31 -15.54
C ASN A 114 9.11 -17.02 -16.32
N GLU A 115 8.79 -17.68 -17.44
CA GLU A 115 9.80 -18.21 -18.37
C GLU A 115 10.49 -17.13 -19.22
N SER A 116 9.81 -16.00 -19.46
CA SER A 116 10.26 -14.96 -20.40
C SER A 116 10.92 -13.75 -19.72
N VAL A 117 10.61 -13.50 -18.44
CA VAL A 117 11.09 -12.33 -17.68
C VAL A 117 12.12 -12.80 -16.66
N THR A 118 13.28 -12.13 -16.63
CA THR A 118 14.39 -12.49 -15.73
C THR A 118 14.17 -12.11 -14.27
N ASP A 119 13.17 -11.26 -14.00
CA ASP A 119 12.78 -10.82 -12.66
C ASP A 119 11.70 -11.75 -12.11
N GLU A 120 12.08 -12.58 -11.13
CA GLU A 120 11.22 -13.61 -10.51
C GLU A 120 9.98 -13.01 -9.81
N ASP A 121 10.05 -11.75 -9.38
CA ASP A 121 8.97 -11.07 -8.65
C ASP A 121 8.18 -10.09 -9.52
N PHE A 122 8.43 -10.06 -10.85
CA PHE A 122 7.76 -9.12 -11.76
C PHE A 122 6.24 -9.18 -11.62
N THR A 123 5.68 -10.39 -11.70
CA THR A 123 4.23 -10.64 -11.54
C THR A 123 3.78 -10.59 -10.08
N GLY A 124 4.70 -10.57 -9.12
CA GLY A 124 4.43 -10.39 -7.70
C GLY A 124 4.07 -8.95 -7.32
N THR A 125 4.42 -7.96 -8.16
CA THR A 125 3.97 -6.57 -7.92
C THR A 125 2.51 -6.42 -8.36
N PRO A 126 1.57 -5.99 -7.48
CA PRO A 126 0.15 -5.90 -7.82
C PRO A 126 -0.14 -5.06 -9.07
N LEU A 127 0.62 -3.98 -9.26
CA LEU A 127 0.52 -3.11 -10.42
C LEU A 127 0.91 -3.84 -11.72
N ALA A 128 2.00 -4.59 -11.71
CA ALA A 128 2.44 -5.35 -12.88
C ALA A 128 1.45 -6.46 -13.23
N THR A 129 0.95 -7.20 -12.23
CA THR A 129 -0.12 -8.20 -12.44
C THR A 129 -1.36 -7.56 -13.06
N LYS A 130 -1.77 -6.37 -12.59
CA LYS A 130 -2.93 -5.65 -13.15
C LYS A 130 -2.70 -5.25 -14.60
N LEU A 131 -1.52 -4.72 -14.92
CA LEU A 131 -1.15 -4.30 -16.28
C LEU A 131 -1.14 -5.47 -17.27
N ILE A 132 -0.77 -6.68 -16.84
CA ILE A 132 -0.86 -7.89 -17.66
C ILE A 132 -2.32 -8.29 -17.96
N GLY A 133 -3.23 -7.98 -17.03
CA GLY A 133 -4.65 -8.31 -17.16
C GLY A 133 -5.48 -7.31 -17.96
N GLU A 134 -4.97 -6.11 -18.21
CA GLU A 134 -5.60 -5.07 -19.04
C GLU A 134 -5.37 -5.31 -20.54
#